data_AF-A0A5B1CBK4-F1
#
_entry.id   AF-A0A5B1CBK4-F1
#
_cell.length_a   1.000
_cell.length_b   1.000
_cell.length_c   1.000
_cell.angle_alpha   90.00
_cell.angle_beta   90.00
_cell.angle_gamma   90.00
#
_symmetry.space_group_name_H-M   'P 1'
#
loop_
_entity.id
_entity.type
_entity.pdbx_description
1 polymer ?
#
loop_
_entity_poly.entity_id
_entity_poly.type
_entity_poly.pdbx_seq_one_letter_code
_entity_poly.pdbx_strand_id
1 'polypeptide(L)'
;MSLDQLADRIVAFSETGQSTIVLVTPPEFSLQPGFYSELVNAIYRSSDHAAANRLNQHGIEIDFYQQPGGLRSIFSDLRTKRQASRIQRTLNRDASVSVQVRWTAILGRPSSDGPIVLGCCDSGQSLPAWAKAVELSRRPTAA
;
A
#
# COMPACT_ATOMS: atom_id res chain seq x y z
N MET A 1 -1.94 -15.23 -5.33
CA MET A 1 -0.94 -14.33 -5.94
C MET A 1 0.29 -14.33 -5.04
N SER A 2 1.50 -14.41 -5.60
CA SER A 2 2.74 -14.24 -4.83
C SER A 2 3.04 -12.76 -4.56
N LEU A 3 3.98 -12.48 -3.67
CA LEU A 3 4.39 -11.11 -3.37
C LEU A 3 5.09 -10.45 -4.56
N ASP A 4 5.93 -11.19 -5.29
CA ASP A 4 6.62 -10.66 -6.47
C ASP A 4 5.63 -10.35 -7.61
N GLN A 5 4.60 -11.20 -7.82
CA GLN A 5 3.53 -10.90 -8.78
C GLN A 5 2.74 -9.64 -8.42
N LEU A 6 2.55 -9.38 -7.12
CA LEU A 6 1.91 -8.15 -6.66
C LEU A 6 2.82 -6.94 -6.92
N ALA A 7 4.11 -7.07 -6.59
CA ALA A 7 5.11 -6.04 -6.84
C ALA A 7 5.22 -5.67 -8.33
N ASP A 8 5.31 -6.65 -9.23
CA ASP A 8 5.34 -6.44 -10.67
C ASP A 8 4.13 -5.63 -11.15
N ARG A 9 2.94 -5.96 -10.64
CA ARG A 9 1.72 -5.21 -10.97
C ARG A 9 1.80 -3.79 -10.42
N ILE A 10 2.25 -3.59 -9.18
CA ILE A 10 2.39 -2.24 -8.60
C ILE A 10 3.32 -1.38 -9.46
N VAL A 11 4.49 -1.91 -9.85
CA VAL A 11 5.44 -1.21 -10.71
C VAL A 11 4.79 -0.86 -12.06
N ALA A 12 4.21 -1.83 -12.76
CA ALA A 12 3.58 -1.61 -14.06
C ALA A 12 2.43 -0.57 -14.01
N PHE A 13 1.58 -0.61 -12.99
CA PHE A 13 0.52 0.38 -12.83
C PHE A 13 1.08 1.76 -12.48
N SER A 14 2.17 1.83 -11.73
CA SER A 14 2.83 3.09 -11.37
C SER A 14 3.52 3.77 -12.55
N GLU A 15 4.00 3.00 -13.54
CA GLU A 15 4.64 3.51 -14.77
C GLU A 15 3.62 4.16 -15.69
N THR A 16 2.44 3.56 -15.82
CA THR A 16 1.37 4.15 -16.64
C THR A 16 0.80 5.44 -16.03
N GLY A 17 0.95 5.64 -14.71
CA GLY A 17 0.40 6.79 -14.01
C GLY A 17 -1.13 6.86 -14.04
N GLN A 18 -1.81 5.76 -14.40
CA GLN A 18 -3.25 5.75 -14.61
C GLN A 18 -4.04 5.24 -13.39
N SER A 19 -3.43 4.41 -12.55
CA SER A 19 -4.10 3.84 -11.39
C SER A 19 -3.20 3.59 -10.19
N THR A 20 -3.74 3.81 -9.00
CA THR A 20 -3.12 3.37 -7.74
C THR A 20 -3.62 1.98 -7.41
N ILE A 21 -2.70 1.06 -7.15
CA ILE A 21 -3.05 -0.24 -6.59
C ILE A 21 -3.49 -0.02 -5.15
N VAL A 22 -4.63 -0.58 -4.77
CA VAL A 22 -5.14 -0.54 -3.39
C VAL A 22 -5.27 -1.96 -2.88
N LEU A 23 -4.50 -2.28 -1.85
CA LEU A 23 -4.60 -3.54 -1.13
C LEU A 23 -5.86 -3.51 -0.26
N VAL A 24 -6.81 -4.35 -0.58
CA VAL A 24 -8.03 -4.51 0.21
C VAL A 24 -7.83 -5.66 1.17
N THR A 25 -7.85 -5.34 2.46
CA THR A 25 -7.64 -6.32 3.55
C THR A 25 -8.92 -6.48 4.35
N PRO A 26 -9.44 -7.70 4.54
CA PRO A 26 -10.53 -7.91 5.49
C PRO A 26 -10.12 -7.46 6.90
N PRO A 27 -11.05 -6.97 7.76
CA PRO A 27 -10.74 -6.48 9.12
C PRO A 27 -10.03 -7.52 10.01
N GLU A 28 -10.30 -8.80 9.79
CA GLU A 28 -9.64 -9.93 10.46
C GLU A 28 -8.17 -10.12 10.01
N PHE A 29 -7.76 -9.51 8.90
CA PHE A 29 -6.41 -9.51 8.38
C PHE A 29 -5.65 -8.26 8.81
N SER A 30 -5.07 -8.31 10.01
CA SER A 30 -4.06 -7.33 10.40
C SER A 30 -2.74 -7.65 9.72
N LEU A 31 -2.42 -6.91 8.64
CA LEU A 31 -1.12 -7.00 7.99
C LEU A 31 -0.01 -6.56 8.96
N GLN A 32 0.94 -7.46 9.17
CA GLN A 32 2.09 -7.23 10.04
C GLN A 32 3.07 -6.25 9.38
N PRO A 33 3.83 -5.45 10.15
CA PRO A 33 4.85 -4.55 9.59
C PRO A 33 5.84 -5.24 8.64
N GLY A 34 6.24 -6.49 8.95
CA GLY A 34 7.15 -7.26 8.10
C GLY A 34 6.61 -7.51 6.67
N PHE A 35 5.30 -7.67 6.51
CA PHE A 35 4.69 -7.81 5.18
C PHE A 35 4.97 -6.59 4.31
N TYR A 36 4.85 -5.37 4.87
CA TYR A 36 5.11 -4.14 4.13
C TYR A 36 6.59 -4.01 3.77
N SER A 37 7.51 -4.38 4.67
CA SER A 37 8.94 -4.40 4.36
C SER A 37 9.26 -5.37 3.22
N GLU A 38 8.71 -6.59 3.26
CA GLU A 38 8.89 -7.56 2.19
C GLU A 38 8.30 -7.07 0.87
N LEU A 39 7.12 -6.43 0.90
CA LEU A 39 6.46 -5.89 -0.27
C LEU A 39 7.28 -4.76 -0.90
N VAL A 40 7.77 -3.82 -0.10
CA VAL A 40 8.62 -2.72 -0.58
C VAL A 40 9.91 -3.26 -1.20
N ASN A 41 10.53 -4.26 -0.57
CA ASN A 41 11.72 -4.89 -1.12
C ASN A 41 11.40 -5.67 -2.41
N ALA A 42 10.22 -6.28 -2.52
CA ALA A 42 9.75 -6.90 -3.77
C ALA A 42 9.55 -5.86 -4.88
N ILE A 43 8.90 -4.72 -4.58
CA ILE A 43 8.73 -3.61 -5.52
C ILE A 43 10.08 -3.12 -6.03
N TYR A 44 11.05 -2.93 -5.13
CA TYR A 44 12.40 -2.50 -5.52
C TYR A 44 13.10 -3.52 -6.43
N ARG A 45 13.00 -4.82 -6.13
CA ARG A 45 13.59 -5.89 -6.96
C ARG A 45 12.93 -6.03 -8.33
N SER A 46 11.62 -5.82 -8.40
CA SER A 46 10.82 -5.88 -9.64
C SER A 46 10.96 -4.63 -10.51
N SER A 47 11.57 -3.56 -9.99
CA SER A 47 11.69 -2.29 -10.71
C SER A 47 12.77 -2.34 -11.79
N ASP A 48 12.45 -1.82 -12.97
CA ASP A 48 13.44 -1.56 -14.00
C ASP A 48 14.33 -0.34 -13.64
N HIS A 49 15.24 0.06 -14.52
CA HIS A 49 16.11 1.21 -14.25
C HIS A 49 15.34 2.54 -14.06
N ALA A 50 14.25 2.75 -14.79
CA ALA A 50 13.47 3.99 -14.69
C ALA A 50 12.67 4.02 -13.38
N ALA A 51 11.98 2.94 -13.04
CA ALA A 51 11.24 2.79 -11.80
C ALA A 51 12.18 2.83 -10.57
N ALA A 52 13.36 2.19 -10.64
CA ALA A 52 14.34 2.23 -9.56
C ALA A 52 14.87 3.64 -9.31
N ASN A 53 15.16 4.42 -10.37
CA ASN A 53 15.55 5.83 -10.23
C ASN A 53 14.45 6.65 -9.54
N ARG A 54 13.20 6.45 -9.95
CA ARG A 54 12.04 7.12 -9.34
C ARG A 54 11.88 6.76 -7.87
N LEU A 55 12.03 5.49 -7.54
CA LEU A 55 12.00 4.99 -6.16
C LEU A 55 13.11 5.59 -5.31
N ASN A 56 14.32 5.76 -5.85
CA ASN A 56 15.43 6.39 -5.13
C ASN A 56 15.22 7.90 -4.92
N GLN A 57 14.54 8.57 -5.86
CA GLN A 57 14.29 10.02 -5.79
C GLN A 57 13.08 10.38 -4.92
N HIS A 58 11.97 9.65 -5.09
CA HIS A 58 10.68 9.99 -4.48
C HIS A 58 10.19 8.96 -3.46
N GLY A 59 10.69 7.73 -3.51
CA GLY A 59 10.27 6.66 -2.61
C GLY A 59 8.88 6.10 -2.91
N ILE A 60 8.30 5.48 -1.88
CA ILE A 60 6.97 4.88 -1.90
C ILE A 60 6.08 5.60 -0.90
N GLU A 61 4.84 5.90 -1.29
CA GLU A 61 3.80 6.40 -0.40
C GLU A 61 2.77 5.30 -0.16
N ILE A 62 2.55 4.94 1.11
CA ILE A 62 1.56 3.95 1.52
C ILE A 62 0.41 4.69 2.21
N ASP A 63 -0.72 4.76 1.53
CA ASP A 63 -1.93 5.41 2.00
C ASP A 63 -2.88 4.42 2.65
N PHE A 64 -2.99 4.48 3.98
CA PHE A 64 -4.08 3.83 4.71
C PHE A 64 -5.35 4.65 4.54
N TYR A 65 -6.14 4.24 3.54
CA TYR A 65 -7.41 4.84 3.18
C TYR A 65 -8.50 4.42 4.17
N GLN A 66 -9.13 5.43 4.76
CA GLN A 66 -10.33 5.27 5.55
C GLN A 66 -11.34 6.34 5.15
N GLN A 67 -12.55 5.90 4.80
CA GLN A 67 -13.67 6.81 4.63
C GLN A 67 -14.07 7.40 5.99
N PRO A 68 -14.24 8.73 6.07
CA PRO A 68 -14.71 9.36 7.30
C PRO A 68 -16.14 8.86 7.64
N GLY A 69 -16.32 8.27 8.82
CA GLY A 69 -17.61 7.67 9.20
C GLY A 69 -17.81 7.44 10.71
N GLY A 70 -18.48 8.39 11.38
CA GLY A 70 -19.07 8.24 12.72
C GLY A 70 -18.13 7.88 13.89
N LEU A 71 -18.65 7.80 15.12
CA LEU A 71 -17.86 7.50 16.33
C LEU A 71 -17.07 6.18 16.27
N ARG A 72 -17.52 5.20 15.45
CA ARG A 72 -16.80 3.94 15.23
C ARG A 72 -15.51 4.14 14.43
N SER A 73 -15.44 5.11 13.50
CA SER A 73 -14.18 5.41 12.82
C SER A 73 -13.14 5.88 13.83
N ILE A 74 -13.50 6.74 14.77
CA ILE A 74 -12.55 7.31 15.76
C ILE A 74 -11.76 6.24 16.53
N PHE A 75 -12.40 5.13 16.93
CA PHE A 75 -11.72 4.04 17.63
C PHE A 75 -10.86 3.17 16.70
N SER A 76 -11.30 2.93 15.46
CA SER A 76 -10.44 2.32 14.44
C SER A 76 -9.26 3.23 14.11
N ASP A 77 -9.46 4.55 14.06
CA ASP A 77 -8.47 5.57 13.71
C ASP A 77 -7.28 5.51 14.67
N LEU A 78 -7.53 5.31 15.97
CA LEU A 78 -6.46 5.17 16.97
C LEU A 78 -5.64 3.90 16.79
N ARG A 79 -6.29 2.76 16.48
CA ARG A 79 -5.59 1.48 16.26
C ARG A 79 -4.82 1.51 14.94
N THR A 80 -5.46 1.98 13.87
CA THR A 80 -4.87 2.14 12.54
C THR A 80 -3.70 3.12 12.58
N LYS A 81 -3.81 4.26 13.28
CA LYS A 81 -2.70 5.21 13.44
C LYS A 81 -1.51 4.59 14.18
N ARG A 82 -1.76 3.79 15.23
CA ARG A 82 -0.69 3.05 15.92
C ARG A 82 -0.06 2.01 15.01
N GLN A 83 -0.85 1.31 14.20
CA GLN A 83 -0.37 0.33 13.23
C GLN A 83 0.47 1.01 12.15
N ALA A 84 -0.02 2.08 11.52
CA ALA A 84 0.71 2.91 10.56
C ALA A 84 2.05 3.40 11.14
N SER A 85 2.05 3.86 12.39
CA SER A 85 3.29 4.28 13.08
C SER A 85 4.28 3.12 13.28
N ARG A 86 3.79 1.91 13.57
CA ARG A 86 4.65 0.71 13.69
C ARG A 86 5.22 0.29 12.34
N ILE A 87 4.40 0.34 11.30
CA ILE A 87 4.79 0.05 9.93
C ILE A 87 5.86 1.05 9.47
N GLN A 88 5.61 2.36 9.64
CA GLN A 88 6.58 3.41 9.33
C GLN A 88 7.94 3.18 10.02
N ARG A 89 7.95 2.85 11.31
CA ARG A 89 9.21 2.58 12.04
C ARG A 89 9.96 1.38 11.48
N THR A 90 9.24 0.33 11.10
CA THR A 90 9.82 -0.89 10.54
C THR A 90 10.40 -0.60 9.16
N LEU A 91 9.64 0.09 8.32
CA LEU A 91 10.07 0.48 6.97
C LEU A 91 11.28 1.41 6.99
N ASN A 92 11.32 2.40 7.90
CA ASN A 92 12.48 3.28 8.04
C ASN A 92 13.77 2.54 8.41
N ARG A 93 13.65 1.33 8.98
CA ARG A 93 14.78 0.50 9.39
C ARG A 93 15.19 -0.49 8.30
N ASP A 94 14.22 -1.08 7.62
CA ASP A 94 14.43 -2.28 6.81
C ASP A 94 14.24 -2.06 5.30
N ALA A 95 13.62 -0.94 4.87
CA ALA A 95 13.36 -0.68 3.46
C ALA A 95 14.60 -0.20 2.72
N SER A 96 14.79 -0.68 1.49
CA SER A 96 15.88 -0.22 0.61
C SER A 96 15.68 1.19 0.04
N VAL A 97 14.49 1.78 0.21
CA VAL A 97 14.11 3.09 -0.32
C VAL A 97 13.31 3.87 0.72
N SER A 98 13.19 5.19 0.52
CA SER A 98 12.32 6.02 1.36
C SER A 98 10.87 5.53 1.25
N VAL A 99 10.21 5.36 2.39
CA VAL A 99 8.79 5.01 2.44
C VAL A 99 8.07 5.95 3.38
N GLN A 100 6.98 6.55 2.93
CA GLN A 100 6.11 7.38 3.73
C GLN A 100 4.76 6.67 3.92
N VAL A 101 4.38 6.46 5.17
CA VAL A 101 3.09 5.88 5.53
C VAL A 101 2.16 7.00 5.97
N ARG A 102 1.03 7.12 5.30
CA ARG A 102 0.01 8.12 5.59
C ARG A 102 -1.29 7.48 5.97
N TRP A 103 -2.00 8.15 6.86
CA TRP A 103 -3.39 7.88 7.14
C TRP A 103 -4.20 8.99 6.48
N THR A 104 -5.11 8.64 5.57
CA THR A 104 -5.74 9.61 4.68
C THR A 104 -7.17 9.24 4.34
N ALA A 105 -8.01 10.26 4.18
CA ALA A 105 -9.36 10.14 3.63
C ALA A 105 -9.37 10.23 2.10
N ILE A 106 -8.21 10.50 1.48
CA ILE A 106 -8.05 10.68 0.04
C ILE A 106 -6.81 9.90 -0.39
N LEU A 107 -7.00 8.90 -1.24
CA LEU A 107 -5.88 8.20 -1.87
C LEU A 107 -5.10 9.15 -2.77
N GLY A 108 -3.77 9.08 -2.70
CA GLY A 108 -2.87 9.74 -3.64
C GLY A 108 -3.11 9.23 -5.06
N ARG A 109 -3.21 10.18 -6.00
CA ARG A 109 -3.30 9.86 -7.42
C ARG A 109 -1.90 9.50 -7.92
N PRO A 110 -1.75 8.45 -8.75
CA PRO A 110 -0.43 8.10 -9.27
C PRO A 110 0.09 9.23 -10.16
N SER A 111 1.41 9.43 -10.12
CA SER A 111 2.15 10.35 -10.99
C SER A 111 3.36 9.63 -11.57
N SER A 112 3.72 9.95 -12.81
CA SER A 112 4.95 9.45 -13.44
C SER A 112 6.21 10.12 -12.87
N ASP A 113 6.07 11.26 -12.19
CA ASP A 113 7.16 12.10 -11.68
C ASP A 113 7.04 12.29 -10.15
N GLY A 114 6.56 11.25 -9.46
CA GLY A 114 6.31 11.28 -8.03
C GLY A 114 6.51 9.92 -7.37
N PRO A 115 6.18 9.79 -6.07
CA PRO A 115 6.31 8.52 -5.36
C PRO A 115 5.45 7.44 -6.04
N ILE A 116 5.86 6.18 -5.89
CA ILE A 116 4.94 5.07 -6.16
C ILE A 116 3.90 5.05 -5.04
N VAL A 117 2.63 5.29 -5.38
CA VAL A 117 1.54 5.31 -4.40
C VAL A 117 0.91 3.91 -4.32
N LEU A 118 0.74 3.43 -3.10
CA LEU A 118 0.06 2.20 -2.74
C LEU A 118 -1.05 2.52 -1.75
N GLY A 119 -2.29 2.20 -2.07
CA GLY A 119 -3.39 2.27 -1.12
C GLY A 119 -3.49 1.01 -0.28
N CYS A 120 -4.01 1.14 0.94
CA CYS A 120 -4.44 0.06 1.81
C CYS A 120 -5.81 0.42 2.38
N CYS A 121 -6.80 -0.47 2.34
CA CYS A 121 -8.10 -0.21 2.95
C CYS A 121 -8.76 -1.49 3.47
N ASP A 122 -9.76 -1.30 4.32
CA ASP A 122 -10.60 -2.41 4.77
C ASP A 122 -11.57 -2.86 3.66
N SER A 123 -11.97 -4.13 3.69
CA SER A 123 -13.02 -4.65 2.79
C SER A 123 -14.32 -3.88 2.95
N GLY A 124 -14.95 -3.52 1.84
CA GLY A 124 -16.24 -2.81 1.82
C GLY A 124 -16.15 -1.28 1.75
N GLN A 125 -14.94 -0.70 1.75
CA GLN A 125 -14.78 0.72 1.46
C GLN A 125 -14.96 1.00 -0.04
N SER A 126 -15.70 2.07 -0.38
CA SER A 126 -15.82 2.49 -1.78
C SER A 126 -14.52 3.16 -2.24
N LEU A 127 -13.94 2.63 -3.30
CA LEU A 127 -12.71 3.17 -3.88
C LEU A 127 -13.02 4.14 -5.04
N PRO A 128 -12.16 5.14 -5.28
CA PRO A 128 -12.26 5.98 -6.47
C PRO A 128 -12.18 5.15 -7.76
N ALA A 129 -12.83 5.59 -8.83
CA ALA A 129 -12.88 4.84 -10.11
C ALA A 129 -11.50 4.58 -10.74
N TRP A 130 -10.50 5.40 -10.40
CA TRP A 130 -9.13 5.29 -10.88
C TRP A 130 -8.25 4.38 -9.99
N ALA A 131 -8.76 3.90 -8.86
CA ALA A 131 -8.07 2.93 -8.02
C ALA A 131 -8.32 1.50 -8.52
N LYS A 132 -7.31 0.63 -8.37
CA LYS A 132 -7.41 -0.79 -8.70
C LYS A 132 -7.31 -1.61 -7.44
N ALA A 133 -8.46 -2.14 -7.01
CA ALA A 133 -8.55 -3.02 -5.86
C ALA A 133 -7.80 -4.33 -6.11
N VAL A 134 -7.03 -4.75 -5.11
CA VAL A 134 -6.40 -6.06 -5.02
C VAL A 134 -6.84 -6.67 -3.69
N GLU A 135 -7.79 -7.60 -3.78
CA GLU A 135 -8.29 -8.34 -2.62
C GLU A 135 -7.21 -9.30 -2.09
N LEU A 136 -6.75 -9.05 -0.87
CA LEU A 136 -5.87 -9.97 -0.16
C LEU A 136 -6.74 -10.99 0.59
N SER A 137 -7.19 -12.01 -0.14
CA SER A 137 -7.95 -13.13 0.44
C SER A 137 -7.04 -14.21 1.02
N ARG A 138 -7.56 -14.99 1.99
CA ARG A 138 -6.96 -16.30 2.32
C ARG A 138 -6.82 -17.09 1.02
N ARG A 139 -5.69 -17.77 0.83
CA ARG A 139 -5.69 -18.99 0.01
C ARG A 139 -6.89 -19.83 0.47
N PRO A 140 -7.74 -20.36 -0.42
CA PRO A 140 -8.70 -21.35 0.03
C PRO A 140 -7.90 -22.44 0.74
N THR A 141 -8.11 -22.60 2.05
CA THR A 141 -7.72 -23.83 2.72
C THR A 141 -8.42 -24.93 1.94
N ALA A 142 -7.63 -25.74 1.23
CA ALA A 142 -8.13 -26.94 0.60
C ALA A 142 -8.93 -27.70 1.67
N ALA A 143 -10.22 -27.89 1.39
CA ALA A 143 -11.09 -28.76 2.16
C ALA A 143 -10.71 -30.22 1.89
#